data_AF-A0A9D6H8M4-F1
#
_entry.id   AF-A0A9D6H8M4-F1
#
_cell.length_a   1.000
_cell.length_b   1.000
_cell.length_c   1.000
_cell.angle_alpha   90.00
_cell.angle_beta   90.00
_cell.angle_gamma   90.00
#
_symmetry.space_group_name_H-M   'P 1'
#
loop_
_entity.id
_entity.type
_entity.pdbx_description
1 polymer ?
#
loop_
_entity_poly.entity_id
_entity_poly.type
_entity_poly.pdbx_seq_one_letter_code
_entity_poly.pdbx_strand_id
1 'polypeptide(L)'
;MRVGIAHHFGWAVAVTAGADHRVVDRRRIELIEPDVPSAPIHQDVRALDDAAAEALVRRVRVSAARATSASLAALAEAVPGPIASLSLRAWPADFPDDLRVQRRVPYESRADSVMYRQVLAECARARGWEVLFFDAKTVEREAARLLGERARAVLHGPRTALGPPWSKDHRVALAATIVAG
;
A
#
# COMPACT_ATOMS: atom_id res chain seq x y z
N MET A 1 0.88 16.39 -5.23
CA MET A 1 1.76 15.24 -4.90
C MET A 1 1.03 13.94 -5.17
N ARG A 2 1.78 12.89 -5.50
CA ARG A 2 1.25 11.53 -5.73
C ARG A 2 1.99 10.55 -4.83
N VAL A 3 1.25 9.64 -4.20
CA VAL A 3 1.83 8.63 -3.30
C VAL A 3 1.71 7.25 -3.95
N GLY A 4 2.81 6.52 -3.99
CA GLY A 4 2.80 5.11 -4.38
C GLY A 4 3.10 4.23 -3.18
N ILE A 5 2.40 3.10 -3.08
CA ILE A 5 2.52 2.18 -1.94
C ILE A 5 2.98 0.80 -2.42
N ALA A 6 4.02 0.29 -1.77
CA ALA A 6 4.39 -1.12 -1.80
C ALA A 6 4.17 -1.70 -0.40
N HIS A 7 3.06 -2.43 -0.22
CA HIS A 7 2.62 -2.90 1.09
C HIS A 7 3.13 -4.31 1.42
N HIS A 8 3.22 -4.55 2.71
CA HIS A 8 3.52 -5.82 3.36
C HIS A 8 2.47 -6.06 4.47
N PHE A 9 2.63 -7.12 5.26
CA PHE A 9 1.75 -7.39 6.39
C PHE A 9 2.05 -6.41 7.54
N GLY A 10 1.08 -5.54 7.85
CA GLY A 10 1.16 -4.56 8.93
C GLY A 10 1.95 -3.29 8.64
N TRP A 11 2.60 -3.17 7.48
CA TRP A 11 3.39 -1.98 7.11
C TRP A 11 3.51 -1.80 5.60
N ALA A 12 4.01 -0.65 5.15
CA ALA A 12 4.32 -0.41 3.74
C ALA A 12 5.51 0.53 3.52
N VAL A 13 6.12 0.44 2.34
CA VAL A 13 6.94 1.52 1.78
C VAL A 13 6.02 2.50 1.07
N ALA A 14 6.09 3.76 1.46
CA ALA A 14 5.43 4.87 0.77
C ALA A 14 6.49 5.75 0.08
N VAL A 15 6.26 6.07 -1.19
CA VAL A 15 7.05 7.03 -1.94
C VAL A 15 6.14 8.14 -2.43
N THR A 16 6.49 9.39 -2.11
CA THR A 16 5.78 10.57 -2.58
C THR A 16 6.59 11.27 -3.66
N ALA A 17 5.96 11.56 -4.79
CA ALA A 17 6.58 12.24 -5.91
C ALA A 17 5.75 13.44 -6.41
N GLY A 18 6.45 14.40 -7.01
CA GLY A 18 5.85 15.48 -7.79
C GLY A 18 5.36 15.03 -9.17
N ALA A 19 4.68 15.92 -9.90
CA ALA A 19 4.24 15.66 -11.27
C ALA A 19 5.40 15.49 -12.26
N ASP A 20 6.58 16.01 -11.92
CA ASP A 20 7.85 15.82 -12.63
C ASP A 20 8.56 14.50 -12.27
N HIS A 21 7.91 13.66 -11.46
CA HIS A 21 8.42 12.39 -10.92
C HIS A 21 9.59 12.54 -9.95
N ARG A 22 9.88 13.75 -9.47
CA ARG A 22 10.88 13.95 -8.42
C ARG A 22 10.35 13.41 -7.09
N VAL A 23 11.10 12.50 -6.47
CA VAL A 23 10.80 11.99 -5.13
C VAL A 23 11.04 13.08 -4.10
N VAL A 24 10.01 13.39 -3.31
CA VAL A 24 10.06 14.41 -2.23
C VAL A 24 10.06 13.76 -0.84
N ASP A 25 9.49 12.57 -0.72
CA ASP A 25 9.51 11.80 0.52
C ASP A 25 9.56 10.31 0.20
N ARG A 26 10.25 9.55 1.05
CA ARG A 26 10.13 8.10 1.10
C ARG A 26 10.21 7.67 2.56
N ARG A 27 9.32 6.76 2.97
CA ARG A 27 9.31 6.25 4.33
C ARG A 27 8.68 4.88 4.42
N ARG A 28 8.97 4.20 5.52
CA ARG A 28 8.14 3.12 6.01
C ARG A 28 6.95 3.73 6.75
N ILE A 29 5.75 3.24 6.49
CA ILE A 29 4.53 3.56 7.24
C ILE A 29 4.01 2.30 7.93
N GLU A 30 3.51 2.45 9.15
CA GLU A 30 2.82 1.37 9.85
C GLU A 30 1.34 1.35 9.45
N LEU A 31 0.83 0.16 9.20
CA LEU A 31 -0.56 -0.10 8.81
C LEU A 31 -1.33 -0.84 9.90
N ILE A 32 -0.75 -1.02 11.07
CA ILE A 32 -1.36 -1.67 12.22
C ILE A 32 -0.73 -1.13 13.51
N GLU A 33 -1.47 -1.11 14.62
CA GLU A 33 -0.92 -0.73 15.92
C GLU A 33 0.02 -1.83 16.44
N PRO A 34 0.97 -1.50 17.33
CA PRO A 34 1.80 -2.49 18.01
C PRO A 34 0.97 -3.57 18.71
N ASP A 35 1.54 -4.77 18.83
CA ASP A 35 0.96 -5.93 19.52
C ASP A 35 -0.36 -6.47 18.95
N VAL A 36 -0.76 -6.03 17.76
CA VAL A 36 -1.90 -6.58 17.02
C VAL A 36 -1.40 -7.56 15.94
N PRO A 37 -2.03 -8.74 15.77
CA PRO A 37 -1.59 -9.71 14.77
C PRO A 37 -1.65 -9.16 13.34
N SER A 38 -0.58 -9.38 12.57
CA SER A 38 -0.41 -8.81 11.23
C SER A 38 -0.95 -9.69 10.09
N ALA A 39 -1.31 -10.94 10.39
CA ALA A 39 -1.87 -11.89 9.43
C ALA A 39 -3.08 -12.65 10.02
N PRO A 40 -4.10 -11.92 10.52
CA PRO A 40 -5.21 -12.53 11.23
C PRO A 40 -5.91 -13.61 10.42
N ILE A 41 -6.03 -13.48 9.10
CA ILE A 41 -6.81 -14.41 8.28
C ILE A 41 -5.99 -15.63 7.87
N HIS A 42 -4.71 -15.44 7.51
CA HIS A 42 -3.87 -16.54 7.02
C HIS A 42 -3.35 -17.45 8.14
N GLN A 43 -2.98 -16.87 9.28
CA GLN A 43 -2.26 -17.57 10.35
C GLN A 43 -3.12 -17.73 11.61
N ASP A 44 -3.69 -16.64 12.12
CA ASP A 44 -4.17 -16.61 13.51
C ASP A 44 -5.59 -17.18 13.70
N VAL A 45 -6.42 -17.19 12.64
CA VAL A 45 -7.80 -17.69 12.75
C VAL A 45 -7.94 -19.19 12.55
N ARG A 46 -6.88 -19.96 12.21
CA ARG A 46 -7.04 -21.38 11.81
C ARG A 46 -7.71 -22.26 12.89
N ALA A 47 -7.44 -21.99 14.16
CA ALA A 47 -8.00 -22.73 15.29
C ALA A 47 -9.24 -22.07 15.92
N LEU A 48 -9.66 -20.90 15.42
CA LEU A 48 -10.79 -20.17 15.95
C LEU A 48 -12.10 -20.63 15.29
N ASP A 49 -13.18 -20.65 16.09
CA ASP A 49 -14.53 -20.69 15.55
C ASP A 49 -14.84 -19.41 14.75
N ASP A 50 -15.94 -19.44 13.98
CA ASP A 50 -16.27 -18.34 13.08
C ASP A 50 -16.50 -17.02 13.82
N ALA A 51 -17.12 -17.03 15.00
CA ALA A 51 -17.42 -15.82 15.76
C ALA A 51 -16.13 -15.18 16.33
N ALA A 52 -15.24 -16.01 16.89
CA ALA A 52 -13.94 -15.57 17.37
C ALA A 52 -13.05 -15.06 16.24
N ALA A 53 -13.09 -15.73 15.07
CA ALA A 53 -12.37 -15.28 13.88
C ALA A 53 -12.85 -13.92 13.37
N GLU A 54 -14.17 -13.74 13.25
CA GLU A 54 -14.78 -12.46 12.86
C GLU A 54 -14.43 -11.35 13.86
N ALA A 55 -14.46 -11.63 15.16
CA ALA A 55 -14.11 -10.68 16.20
C ALA A 55 -12.62 -10.27 16.14
N LEU A 56 -11.73 -11.22 15.88
CA LEU A 56 -10.30 -10.95 15.69
C LEU A 56 -10.06 -10.07 14.46
N VAL A 57 -10.58 -10.47 13.30
CA VAL A 57 -10.39 -9.72 12.04
C VAL A 57 -10.97 -8.31 12.15
N ARG A 58 -12.13 -8.15 12.78
CA ARG A 58 -12.71 -6.83 13.04
C ARG A 58 -11.81 -5.97 13.93
N ARG A 59 -11.24 -6.52 15.01
CA ARG A 59 -10.28 -5.81 15.86
C ARG A 59 -9.04 -5.39 15.08
N VAL A 60 -8.48 -6.28 14.26
CA VAL A 60 -7.32 -5.97 13.42
C VAL A 60 -7.66 -4.89 12.41
N ARG A 61 -8.82 -4.96 11.73
CA ARG A 61 -9.23 -3.93 10.76
C ARG A 61 -9.39 -2.55 11.40
N VAL A 62 -9.95 -2.49 12.61
CA VAL A 62 -10.06 -1.23 13.38
C VAL A 62 -8.68 -0.67 13.72
N SER A 63 -7.76 -1.52 14.19
CA SER A 63 -6.37 -1.12 14.45
C SER A 63 -5.69 -0.61 13.18
N ALA A 64 -5.86 -1.33 12.09
CA ALA A 64 -5.28 -0.99 10.80
C ALA A 64 -5.80 0.35 10.27
N ALA A 65 -7.09 0.62 10.42
CA ALA A 65 -7.69 1.90 10.02
C ALA A 65 -7.08 3.07 10.81
N ARG A 66 -6.91 2.93 12.14
CA ARG A 66 -6.30 3.97 12.96
C ARG A 66 -4.83 4.21 12.61
N ALA A 67 -4.03 3.15 12.55
CA ALA A 67 -2.60 3.24 12.24
C ALA A 67 -2.36 3.79 10.82
N THR A 68 -3.12 3.29 9.84
CA THR A 68 -3.03 3.78 8.46
C THR A 68 -3.43 5.25 8.37
N SER A 69 -4.53 5.64 9.04
CA SER A 69 -4.96 7.04 9.09
C SER A 69 -3.87 7.94 9.70
N ALA A 70 -3.30 7.57 10.84
CA ALA A 70 -2.21 8.32 11.47
C ALA A 70 -0.99 8.44 10.55
N SER A 71 -0.57 7.32 9.94
CA SER A 71 0.55 7.29 8.99
C SER A 71 0.33 8.19 7.77
N LEU A 72 -0.88 8.17 7.19
CA LEU A 72 -1.20 9.02 6.03
C LEU A 72 -1.33 10.50 6.41
N ALA A 73 -1.79 10.83 7.62
CA ALA A 73 -1.80 12.20 8.12
C ALA A 73 -0.38 12.74 8.28
N ALA A 74 0.51 12.00 8.97
CA ALA A 74 1.91 12.38 9.15
C ALA A 74 2.67 12.48 7.82
N LEU A 75 2.30 11.68 6.81
CA LEU A 75 2.84 11.80 5.46
C LEU A 75 2.36 13.10 4.79
N ALA A 76 1.07 13.42 4.87
CA ALA A 76 0.48 14.63 4.30
C ALA A 76 1.07 15.92 4.89
N GLU A 77 1.34 15.93 6.20
CA GLU A 77 1.97 17.06 6.89
C GLU A 77 3.43 17.29 6.49
N ALA A 78 4.14 16.21 6.11
CA ALA A 78 5.58 16.27 5.83
C ALA A 78 5.93 16.66 4.39
N VAL A 79 4.96 16.69 3.46
CA VAL A 79 5.20 16.93 2.04
C VAL A 79 4.87 18.37 1.66
N PRO A 80 5.57 18.98 0.69
CA PRO A 80 5.49 20.43 0.46
C PRO A 80 4.22 20.90 -0.29
N GLY A 81 3.24 20.02 -0.50
CA GLY A 81 2.01 20.36 -1.20
C GLY A 81 0.95 19.26 -1.09
N PRO A 82 -0.30 19.56 -1.51
CA PRO A 82 -1.42 18.64 -1.32
C PRO A 82 -1.19 17.32 -2.06
N ILE A 83 -1.63 16.23 -1.45
CA ILE A 83 -1.65 14.91 -2.06
C ILE A 83 -2.94 14.78 -2.85
N ALA A 84 -2.82 14.51 -4.15
CA ALA A 84 -3.94 14.34 -5.05
C ALA A 84 -4.38 12.87 -5.11
N SER A 85 -3.42 11.94 -5.08
CA SER A 85 -3.70 10.53 -5.26
C SER A 85 -2.78 9.59 -4.50
N LEU A 86 -3.29 8.38 -4.27
CA LEU A 86 -2.59 7.25 -3.68
C LEU A 86 -2.77 6.01 -4.57
N SER A 87 -1.66 5.42 -5.00
CA SER A 87 -1.63 4.28 -5.92
C SER A 87 -1.36 2.97 -5.18
N LEU A 88 -2.23 1.97 -5.38
CA LEU A 88 -2.21 0.66 -4.72
C LEU A 88 -2.10 -0.48 -5.73
N ARG A 89 -1.46 -1.57 -5.34
CA ARG A 89 -1.50 -2.81 -6.11
C ARG A 89 -2.95 -3.30 -6.21
N ALA A 90 -3.44 -3.53 -7.42
CA ALA A 90 -4.79 -4.03 -7.68
C ALA A 90 -5.06 -5.38 -6.99
N TRP A 91 -6.31 -5.59 -6.57
CA TRP A 91 -6.85 -6.89 -6.15
C TRP A 91 -8.07 -7.25 -7.02
N PRO A 92 -8.45 -8.54 -7.09
CA PRO A 92 -9.62 -8.96 -7.87
C PRO A 92 -10.88 -8.23 -7.38
N ALA A 93 -11.69 -7.71 -8.31
CA ALA A 93 -12.94 -7.02 -7.99
C ALA A 93 -13.99 -7.95 -7.36
N ASP A 94 -13.88 -9.25 -7.65
CA ASP A 94 -14.68 -10.35 -7.14
C ASP A 94 -14.04 -11.05 -5.92
N PHE A 95 -13.06 -10.41 -5.26
CA PHE A 95 -12.49 -10.98 -4.03
C PHE A 95 -13.59 -11.06 -2.95
N PRO A 96 -13.79 -12.22 -2.30
CA PRO A 96 -14.93 -12.43 -1.40
C PRO A 96 -14.82 -11.55 -0.16
N ASP A 97 -15.95 -11.04 0.33
CA ASP A 97 -16.02 -10.31 1.60
C ASP A 97 -16.28 -11.22 2.81
N ASP A 98 -16.85 -12.41 2.60
CA ASP A 98 -17.13 -13.37 3.67
C ASP A 98 -15.84 -14.00 4.19
N LEU A 99 -15.53 -13.78 5.48
CA LEU A 99 -14.37 -14.33 6.15
C LEU A 99 -14.31 -15.87 6.09
N ARG A 100 -15.46 -16.56 6.11
CA ARG A 100 -15.53 -18.02 6.01
C ARG A 100 -14.99 -18.53 4.68
N VAL A 101 -15.22 -17.75 3.61
CA VAL A 101 -14.70 -18.01 2.27
C VAL A 101 -13.23 -17.60 2.19
N GLN A 102 -12.89 -16.41 2.70
CA GLN A 102 -11.52 -15.90 2.68
C GLN A 102 -10.51 -16.81 3.40
N ARG A 103 -10.93 -17.57 4.43
CA ARG A 103 -10.08 -18.51 5.17
C ARG A 103 -9.73 -19.80 4.41
N ARG A 104 -10.22 -19.97 3.18
CA ARG A 104 -10.04 -21.19 2.37
C ARG A 104 -9.25 -20.92 1.09
N VAL A 105 -8.66 -21.98 0.54
CA VAL A 105 -8.07 -21.98 -0.81
C VAL A 105 -9.12 -21.49 -1.82
N PRO A 106 -8.79 -20.58 -2.75
CA PRO A 106 -7.46 -19.98 -3.00
C PRO A 106 -7.23 -18.58 -2.36
N TYR A 107 -8.09 -18.16 -1.44
CA TYR A 107 -8.15 -16.77 -0.95
C TYR A 107 -7.27 -16.50 0.27
N GLU A 108 -7.09 -17.50 1.12
CA GLU A 108 -6.44 -17.45 2.44
C GLU A 108 -5.02 -16.88 2.41
N SER A 109 -4.27 -17.13 1.35
CA SER A 109 -2.90 -16.59 1.20
C SER A 109 -2.86 -15.11 0.82
N ARG A 110 -4.00 -14.55 0.38
CA ARG A 110 -4.11 -13.18 -0.14
C ARG A 110 -5.02 -12.29 0.72
N ALA A 111 -5.82 -12.87 1.61
CA ALA A 111 -6.85 -12.16 2.36
C ALA A 111 -6.29 -11.00 3.19
N ASP A 112 -5.24 -11.22 3.99
CA ASP A 112 -4.61 -10.15 4.77
C ASP A 112 -4.05 -9.04 3.87
N SER A 113 -3.43 -9.43 2.76
CA SER A 113 -2.91 -8.50 1.75
C SER A 113 -4.02 -7.65 1.12
N VAL A 114 -5.20 -8.22 0.86
CA VAL A 114 -6.37 -7.47 0.35
C VAL A 114 -6.91 -6.54 1.43
N MET A 115 -7.07 -7.02 2.66
CA MET A 115 -7.56 -6.22 3.80
C MET A 115 -6.74 -4.93 3.98
N TYR A 116 -5.40 -5.01 4.06
CA TYR A 116 -4.57 -3.80 4.24
C TYR A 116 -4.72 -2.80 3.09
N ARG A 117 -4.88 -3.29 1.85
CA ARG A 117 -5.06 -2.41 0.69
C ARG A 117 -6.45 -1.79 0.65
N GLN A 118 -7.49 -2.50 1.07
CA GLN A 118 -8.82 -1.92 1.26
C GLN A 118 -8.79 -0.81 2.32
N VAL A 119 -8.14 -1.06 3.47
CA VAL A 119 -8.00 -0.06 4.54
C VAL A 119 -7.22 1.18 4.07
N LEU A 120 -6.13 0.99 3.32
CA LEU A 120 -5.39 2.10 2.67
C LEU A 120 -6.29 2.91 1.73
N ALA A 121 -7.07 2.23 0.88
CA ALA A 121 -7.99 2.88 -0.05
C ALA A 121 -9.08 3.66 0.67
N GLU A 122 -9.68 3.09 1.72
CA GLU A 122 -10.68 3.76 2.57
C GLU A 122 -10.09 5.00 3.24
N CYS A 123 -8.90 4.88 3.85
CA CYS A 123 -8.23 6.00 4.51
C CYS A 123 -7.84 7.11 3.52
N ALA A 124 -7.41 6.77 2.30
CA ALA A 124 -7.10 7.74 1.25
C ALA A 124 -8.36 8.46 0.76
N ARG A 125 -9.45 7.72 0.48
CA ARG A 125 -10.73 8.31 0.05
C ARG A 125 -11.34 9.24 1.11
N ALA A 126 -11.24 8.88 2.38
CA ALA A 126 -11.68 9.74 3.49
C ALA A 126 -10.94 11.09 3.54
N ARG A 127 -9.76 11.19 2.91
CA ARG A 127 -8.96 12.43 2.78
C ARG A 127 -9.23 13.17 1.46
N GLY A 128 -10.16 12.69 0.64
CA GLY A 128 -10.42 13.22 -0.70
C GLY A 128 -9.34 12.88 -1.73
N TRP A 129 -8.47 11.90 -1.45
CA TRP A 129 -7.47 11.47 -2.42
C TRP A 129 -8.05 10.48 -3.41
N GLU A 130 -7.67 10.62 -4.67
CA GLU A 130 -7.98 9.63 -5.68
C GLU A 130 -7.21 8.33 -5.37
N VAL A 131 -7.90 7.19 -5.45
CA VAL A 131 -7.28 5.88 -5.28
C VAL A 131 -7.13 5.22 -6.63
N LEU A 132 -5.88 5.02 -7.02
CA LEU A 132 -5.49 4.49 -8.31
C LEU A 132 -4.92 3.08 -8.14
N PHE A 133 -5.08 2.23 -9.15
CA PHE A 133 -4.66 0.83 -9.08
C PHE A 133 -3.64 0.50 -10.16
N PHE A 134 -2.66 -0.34 -9.81
CA PHE A 134 -1.64 -0.82 -10.74
C PHE A 134 -1.44 -2.33 -10.67
N ASP A 135 -0.96 -2.94 -11.75
CA ASP A 135 -0.47 -4.32 -11.75
C ASP A 135 1.01 -4.36 -11.29
N ALA A 136 1.24 -4.94 -10.12
CA ALA A 136 2.59 -5.07 -9.56
C ALA A 136 3.55 -5.91 -10.42
N LYS A 137 3.05 -6.74 -11.34
CA LYS A 137 3.90 -7.53 -12.26
C LYS A 137 4.49 -6.69 -13.38
N THR A 138 3.82 -5.61 -13.77
CA THR A 138 4.15 -4.84 -14.98
C THR A 138 4.53 -3.39 -14.70
N VAL A 139 4.18 -2.84 -13.53
CA VAL A 139 4.31 -1.42 -13.20
C VAL A 139 5.70 -0.83 -13.43
N GLU A 140 6.80 -1.51 -13.03
CA GLU A 140 8.15 -1.00 -13.27
C GLU A 140 8.48 -0.91 -14.77
N ARG A 141 8.04 -1.90 -15.57
CA ARG A 141 8.24 -1.93 -17.02
C ARG A 141 7.38 -0.88 -17.72
N GLU A 142 6.13 -0.71 -17.27
CA GLU A 142 5.22 0.30 -17.81
C GLU A 142 5.72 1.72 -17.52
N ALA A 143 6.18 1.98 -16.29
CA ALA A 143 6.81 3.25 -15.94
C ALA A 143 8.06 3.52 -16.81
N ALA A 144 8.91 2.51 -17.01
CA ALA A 144 10.08 2.66 -17.87
C ALA A 144 9.69 2.99 -19.33
N ARG A 145 8.64 2.36 -19.86
CA ARG A 145 8.10 2.65 -21.20
C ARG A 145 7.59 4.09 -21.31
N LEU A 146 6.89 4.58 -20.30
CA LEU A 146 6.37 5.96 -20.27
C LEU A 146 7.49 7.01 -20.14
N LEU A 147 8.55 6.69 -19.40
CA LEU A 147 9.67 7.61 -19.15
C LEU A 147 10.70 7.65 -20.29
N GLY A 148 10.76 6.62 -21.14
CA GLY A 148 11.75 6.50 -22.21
C GLY A 148 13.19 6.56 -21.66
N GLU A 149 14.03 7.38 -22.28
CA GLU A 149 15.45 7.53 -21.89
C GLU A 149 15.64 7.99 -20.43
N ARG A 150 14.66 8.69 -19.87
CA ARG A 150 14.70 9.17 -18.47
C ARG A 150 14.45 8.07 -17.44
N ALA A 151 14.01 6.87 -17.87
CA ALA A 151 13.60 5.78 -16.98
C ALA A 151 14.66 5.45 -15.92
N ARG A 152 15.92 5.32 -16.34
CA ARG A 152 17.02 5.00 -15.42
C ARG A 152 17.24 6.10 -14.39
N ALA A 153 17.27 7.35 -14.83
CA ALA A 153 17.49 8.50 -13.95
C ALA A 153 16.36 8.63 -12.91
N VAL A 154 15.11 8.48 -13.33
CA VAL A 154 13.95 8.62 -12.44
C VAL A 154 13.80 7.43 -11.48
N LEU A 155 13.84 6.19 -11.98
CA LEU A 155 13.57 5.02 -11.13
C LEU A 155 14.76 4.61 -10.25
N HIS A 156 16.00 4.90 -10.66
CA HIS A 156 17.21 4.48 -9.93
C HIS A 156 18.01 5.64 -9.35
N GLY A 157 17.91 6.84 -9.90
CA GLY A 157 18.60 8.04 -9.40
C GLY A 157 18.32 8.41 -7.93
N PRO A 158 17.11 8.17 -7.37
CA PRO A 158 16.86 8.48 -5.96
C PRO A 158 17.78 7.74 -4.98
N ARG A 159 18.34 6.57 -5.37
CA ARG A 159 19.36 5.89 -4.56
C ARG A 159 20.58 6.77 -4.31
N THR A 160 21.04 7.49 -5.34
CA THR A 160 22.19 8.38 -5.26
C THR A 160 21.80 9.69 -4.56
N ALA A 161 20.64 10.25 -4.91
CA ALA A 161 20.22 11.56 -4.41
C ALA A 161 19.81 11.53 -2.93
N LEU A 162 19.21 10.43 -2.46
CA LEU A 162 18.63 10.34 -1.13
C LEU A 162 19.35 9.33 -0.21
N GLY A 163 20.22 8.49 -0.77
CA GLY A 163 20.89 7.41 -0.04
C GLY A 163 20.01 6.17 0.19
N PRO A 164 20.58 5.10 0.78
CA PRO A 164 19.80 3.93 1.17
C PRO A 164 18.78 4.27 2.28
N PRO A 165 17.65 3.54 2.37
CA PRO A 165 17.23 2.45 1.47
C PRO A 165 16.65 2.94 0.14
N TRP A 166 16.87 2.15 -0.92
CA TRP A 166 16.21 2.27 -2.24
C TRP A 166 16.08 0.89 -2.89
N SER A 167 15.16 0.09 -2.35
CA SER A 167 14.91 -1.30 -2.74
C SER A 167 13.96 -1.43 -3.94
N LYS A 168 13.62 -2.66 -4.31
CA LYS A 168 12.57 -2.93 -5.31
C LYS A 168 11.23 -2.30 -4.91
N ASP A 169 10.84 -2.37 -3.65
CA ASP A 169 9.58 -1.81 -3.15
C ASP A 169 9.51 -0.29 -3.36
N HIS A 170 10.63 0.42 -3.18
CA HIS A 170 10.71 1.85 -3.45
C HIS A 170 10.50 2.16 -4.93
N ARG A 171 11.08 1.34 -5.83
CA ARG A 171 10.90 1.51 -7.27
C ARG A 171 9.49 1.15 -7.73
N VAL A 172 8.89 0.10 -7.18
CA VAL A 172 7.48 -0.26 -7.42
C VAL A 172 6.56 0.87 -6.98
N ALA A 173 6.77 1.41 -5.77
CA ALA A 173 6.02 2.56 -5.26
C ALA A 173 6.20 3.78 -6.16
N LEU A 174 7.43 4.15 -6.54
CA LEU A 174 7.67 5.27 -7.45
C LEU A 174 7.01 5.04 -8.83
N ALA A 175 7.20 3.86 -9.42
CA ALA A 175 6.62 3.47 -10.70
C ALA A 175 5.08 3.59 -10.69
N ALA A 176 4.43 3.24 -9.58
CA ALA A 176 2.99 3.39 -9.42
C ALA A 176 2.54 4.86 -9.57
N THR A 177 3.30 5.81 -9.04
CA THR A 177 2.99 7.25 -9.18
C THR A 177 3.11 7.79 -10.62
N ILE A 178 3.80 7.05 -11.49
CA ILE A 178 4.03 7.37 -12.91
C ILE A 178 2.99 6.71 -13.81
N VAL A 179 2.65 5.44 -13.54
CA VAL A 179 1.72 4.67 -14.37
C VAL A 179 0.27 5.05 -14.08
N ALA A 180 -0.07 5.21 -12.80
CA ALA A 180 -1.45 5.31 -12.38
C ALA A 180 -1.94 6.76 -12.28
N GLY A 181 -1.04 7.76 -12.24
CA GLY A 181 -1.36 9.15 -11.96
C GLY A 181 -0.87 10.17 -12.97
#